data_AF-A0A956LMQ9-F1
#
_entry.id   AF-A0A956LMQ9-F1
#
_cell.length_a   1.000
_cell.length_b   1.000
_cell.length_c   1.000
_cell.angle_alpha   90.00
_cell.angle_beta   90.00
_cell.angle_gamma   90.00
#
_symmetry.space_group_name_H-M   'P 1'
#
loop_
_entity.id
_entity.type
_entity.pdbx_description
1 polymer ?
#
loop_
_entity_poly.entity_id
_entity_poly.type
_entity_poly.pdbx_seq_one_letter_code
_entity_poly.pdbx_strand_id
1 'polypeptide(L)'
;MNALVRRFFRRLPVRAVENDEALHLLSEEETRVIRARHRVAVSLAASIAVLGAMSYYLPAYWWPALFPSVSMRFPWVGRLDVPWAQLLWGLVVMAIELQCLVLINVWAVHEIAVATGLLGEANKHERMESLLQVALNEKARGLLRYGIDPLLGINRWLMLVYTLLLRLKGFLGKKFLQYVVRQLLGRLAIRQVLDFIGMPLYMLINAYATHAIIREAKVNIIGQQLIAHVDERLPPAAVVDSWPDGQGLIYDTLQLVAASKRDFHFNHYILAKAVIEGYELAITPRTELPADYVPRLRAAPEQLRRLCVLLLILGFILDGQFTRPERRRLRELQEAGISEVTIAEVERWCQALVSGEGLDVLLDGHLDPSTTSPAGDAARGVTPGA
;
A
#
# COMPACT_ATOMS: atom_id res chain seq x y z
N MET A 1 22.57 -2.63 4.94
CA MET A 1 21.55 -2.32 3.91
C MET A 1 21.09 -0.86 3.96
N ASN A 2 20.57 -0.35 5.08
CA ASN A 2 19.98 1.00 5.17
C ASN A 2 20.90 2.17 4.76
N ALA A 3 22.19 2.15 5.10
CA ALA A 3 23.12 3.22 4.71
C ALA A 3 23.36 3.28 3.19
N LEU A 4 23.44 2.13 2.52
CA LEU A 4 23.65 2.04 1.07
C LEU A 4 22.41 2.53 0.32
N VAL A 5 21.22 2.11 0.76
CA VAL A 5 19.94 2.54 0.18
C VAL A 5 19.75 4.05 0.32
N ARG A 6 20.01 4.62 1.51
CA ARG A 6 19.96 6.08 1.74
C ARG A 6 20.96 6.83 0.85
N ARG A 7 22.19 6.33 0.73
CA ARG A 7 23.23 6.93 -0.12
C ARG A 7 22.85 6.88 -1.60
N PHE A 8 22.25 5.78 -2.05
CA PHE A 8 21.74 5.65 -3.40
C PHE A 8 20.62 6.64 -3.67
N PHE A 9 19.59 6.71 -2.82
CA PHE A 9 18.47 7.65 -2.96
C PHE A 9 18.95 9.11 -3.06
N ARG A 10 19.89 9.52 -2.21
CA ARG A 10 20.44 10.89 -2.23
C ARG A 10 21.08 11.27 -3.56
N ARG A 11 21.66 10.30 -4.27
CA ARG A 11 22.34 10.51 -5.57
C ARG A 11 21.40 10.53 -6.77
N LEU A 12 20.14 10.11 -6.61
CA LEU A 12 19.19 10.15 -7.71
C LEU A 12 18.87 11.62 -8.05
N PRO A 13 18.84 12.00 -9.34
CA PRO A 13 18.60 13.38 -9.74
C PRO A 13 17.11 13.72 -9.61
N VAL A 14 16.79 14.90 -9.09
CA VAL A 14 15.43 15.45 -9.19
C VAL A 14 15.35 16.28 -10.47
N ARG A 15 14.31 16.06 -11.27
CA ARG A 15 14.03 16.87 -12.46
C ARG A 15 12.77 17.66 -12.16
N ALA A 16 12.81 18.97 -12.34
CA ALA A 16 11.60 19.77 -12.26
C ALA A 16 10.66 19.32 -13.38
N VAL A 17 9.48 18.85 -13.01
CA VAL A 17 8.37 18.59 -13.92
C VAL A 17 7.43 19.79 -13.77
N GLU A 18 7.06 20.42 -14.89
CA GLU A 18 6.03 21.45 -14.88
C GLU A 18 4.72 20.78 -14.48
N ASN A 19 4.18 21.18 -13.33
CA ASN A 19 2.91 20.68 -12.84
C ASN A 19 1.82 21.60 -13.41
N ASP A 20 0.86 21.02 -14.13
CA ASP A 20 -0.30 21.76 -14.59
C ASP A 20 -1.16 22.03 -13.35
N GLU A 21 -1.47 23.29 -13.02
CA GLU A 21 -2.20 23.70 -11.80
C GLU A 21 -3.66 23.15 -11.73
N ALA A 22 -4.01 22.24 -12.64
CA ALA A 22 -5.28 21.55 -12.67
C ALA A 22 -5.39 20.53 -11.52
N LEU A 23 -6.59 20.45 -10.94
CA LEU A 23 -6.99 19.54 -9.86
C LEU A 23 -7.01 18.04 -10.24
N HIS A 24 -6.41 17.66 -11.37
CA HIS A 24 -6.18 16.26 -11.68
C HIS A 24 -5.02 15.73 -10.81
N LEU A 25 -5.23 14.58 -10.16
CA LEU A 25 -4.20 13.98 -9.32
C LEU A 25 -2.94 13.62 -10.12
N LEU A 26 -3.10 13.26 -11.41
CA LEU A 26 -2.01 13.08 -12.36
C LEU A 26 -2.39 13.60 -13.76
N SER A 27 -1.44 14.24 -14.44
CA SER A 27 -1.57 14.59 -15.85
C SER A 27 -1.39 13.35 -16.76
N GLU A 28 -1.83 13.46 -18.02
CA GLU A 28 -1.57 12.40 -19.01
C GLU A 28 -0.07 12.15 -19.22
N GLU A 29 0.74 13.20 -19.18
CA GLU A 29 2.19 13.10 -19.35
C GLU A 29 2.84 12.37 -18.18
N GLU A 30 2.47 12.74 -16.95
CA GLU A 30 2.91 12.06 -15.74
C GLU A 30 2.54 10.57 -15.78
N THR A 31 1.30 10.27 -16.18
CA THR A 31 0.82 8.90 -16.31
C THR A 31 1.64 8.09 -17.33
N ARG A 32 2.00 8.70 -18.47
CA ARG A 32 2.87 8.05 -19.47
C ARG A 32 4.26 7.79 -18.93
N VAL A 33 4.85 8.77 -18.23
CA VAL A 33 6.18 8.63 -17.59
C VAL A 33 6.15 7.52 -16.55
N ILE A 34 5.15 7.50 -15.66
CA ILE A 34 4.99 6.46 -14.64
C ILE A 34 4.85 5.08 -15.28
N ARG A 35 4.01 4.92 -16.32
CA ARG A 35 3.86 3.64 -17.04
C ARG A 35 5.15 3.20 -17.72
N ALA A 36 5.92 4.12 -18.29
CA ALA A 36 7.22 3.82 -18.88
C ALA A 36 8.21 3.34 -17.82
N ARG A 37 8.35 4.07 -16.71
CA ARG A 37 9.24 3.71 -15.60
C ARG A 37 8.86 2.40 -14.93
N HIS A 38 7.56 2.15 -14.77
CA HIS A 38 7.05 0.87 -14.31
C HIS A 38 7.53 -0.29 -15.20
N ARG A 39 7.31 -0.20 -16.51
CA ARG A 39 7.74 -1.25 -17.45
C ARG A 39 9.25 -1.47 -17.41
N VAL A 40 10.03 -0.40 -17.34
CA VAL A 40 11.49 -0.49 -17.20
C VAL A 40 11.88 -1.22 -15.91
N ALA A 41 11.34 -0.83 -14.76
CA ALA A 41 11.65 -1.47 -13.49
C ALA A 41 11.30 -2.97 -13.46
N VAL A 42 10.12 -3.35 -13.99
CA VAL A 42 9.70 -4.75 -14.09
C VAL A 42 10.63 -5.53 -15.03
N SER A 43 11.01 -4.96 -16.18
CA SER A 43 11.94 -5.59 -17.12
C SER A 43 13.35 -5.75 -16.52
N LEU A 44 13.82 -4.78 -15.75
CA LEU A 44 15.10 -4.87 -15.02
C LEU A 44 15.05 -5.92 -13.92
N ALA A 45 13.95 -6.01 -13.16
CA ALA A 45 13.78 -7.04 -12.14
C ALA A 45 13.78 -8.46 -12.73
N ALA A 46 13.10 -8.65 -13.87
CA ALA A 46 13.14 -9.89 -14.64
C ALA A 46 14.57 -10.20 -15.12
N SER A 47 15.27 -9.20 -15.67
CA SER A 47 16.64 -9.36 -16.16
C SER A 47 17.62 -9.72 -15.03
N ILE A 48 17.50 -9.10 -13.86
CA ILE A 48 18.30 -9.42 -12.67
C ILE A 48 18.05 -10.86 -12.21
N ALA A 49 16.82 -11.35 -12.27
CA ALA A 49 16.52 -12.74 -11.92
C ALA A 49 17.27 -13.72 -12.84
N VAL A 50 17.25 -13.44 -14.15
CA VAL A 50 17.96 -14.25 -15.16
C VAL A 50 19.47 -14.17 -14.94
N LEU A 51 20.01 -12.96 -14.77
CA LEU A 51 21.45 -12.75 -14.52
C LEU A 51 21.90 -13.39 -13.21
N GLY A 52 21.09 -13.33 -12.15
CA GLY A 52 21.34 -13.98 -10.87
C GLY A 52 21.39 -15.51 -11.02
N ALA A 53 20.40 -16.08 -11.71
CA ALA A 53 20.40 -17.51 -12.02
C ALA A 53 21.62 -17.91 -12.87
N MET A 54 21.94 -17.16 -13.92
CA MET A 54 23.13 -17.39 -14.75
C MET A 54 24.44 -17.28 -13.93
N SER A 55 24.55 -16.28 -13.05
CA SER A 55 25.70 -16.09 -12.16
C SER A 55 25.84 -17.22 -11.13
N TYR A 56 24.74 -17.88 -10.76
CA TYR A 56 24.79 -19.06 -9.92
C TYR A 56 25.24 -20.31 -10.70
N TYR A 57 24.64 -20.58 -11.85
CA TYR A 57 24.87 -21.82 -12.60
C TYR A 57 26.17 -21.80 -13.42
N LEU A 58 26.47 -20.72 -14.16
CA LEU A 58 27.62 -20.69 -15.07
C LEU A 58 28.95 -20.99 -14.38
N PRO A 59 29.30 -20.37 -13.23
CA PRO A 59 30.56 -20.67 -12.57
C PRO A 59 30.64 -22.12 -12.08
N ALA A 60 29.52 -22.67 -11.60
CA ALA A 60 29.45 -24.05 -11.13
C ALA A 60 29.66 -25.07 -12.26
N TYR A 61 29.21 -24.76 -13.48
CA TYR A 61 29.42 -25.63 -14.65
C TYR A 61 30.79 -25.45 -15.30
N TRP A 62 31.30 -24.22 -15.38
CA TRP A 62 32.55 -23.93 -16.09
C TRP A 62 33.81 -24.11 -15.24
N TRP A 63 33.71 -23.90 -13.92
CA TRP A 63 34.83 -24.06 -13.00
C TRP A 63 34.46 -24.97 -11.82
N PRO A 64 34.12 -26.25 -12.06
CA PRO A 64 33.71 -27.17 -11.00
C PRO A 64 34.79 -27.35 -9.93
N ALA A 65 36.07 -27.14 -10.27
CA ALA A 65 37.19 -27.17 -9.32
C ALA A 65 37.09 -26.12 -8.20
N LEU A 66 36.42 -24.99 -8.43
CA LEU A 66 36.20 -23.94 -7.42
C LEU A 66 35.08 -24.29 -6.43
N PHE A 67 34.33 -25.37 -6.69
CA PHE A 67 33.16 -25.77 -5.90
C PHE A 67 33.32 -27.16 -5.27
N PRO A 68 34.30 -27.35 -4.35
CA PRO A 68 34.50 -28.64 -3.70
C PRO A 68 33.31 -29.02 -2.81
N SER A 69 33.07 -30.33 -2.72
CA SER A 69 32.07 -30.92 -1.85
C SER A 69 32.74 -31.62 -0.67
N VAL A 70 32.15 -31.52 0.53
CA VAL A 70 32.63 -32.23 1.72
C VAL A 70 31.66 -33.35 2.05
N SER A 71 32.17 -34.57 2.08
CA SER A 71 31.40 -35.75 2.48
C SER A 71 31.27 -35.79 4.00
N MET A 72 30.09 -35.48 4.53
CA MET A 72 29.78 -35.60 5.95
C MET A 72 28.94 -36.85 6.20
N ARG A 73 29.28 -37.61 7.25
CA ARG A 73 28.50 -38.78 7.66
C ARG A 73 27.53 -38.37 8.76
N PHE A 74 26.23 -38.31 8.43
CA PHE A 74 25.18 -37.99 9.39
C PHE A 74 24.63 -39.28 10.04
N PRO A 75 24.32 -39.27 11.35
CA PRO A 75 23.87 -40.47 12.07
C PRO A 75 22.60 -41.14 11.51
N TRP A 76 21.71 -40.39 10.87
CA TRP A 76 20.39 -40.88 10.42
C TRP A 76 20.20 -40.92 8.90
N VAL A 77 21.12 -40.33 8.12
CA VAL A 77 20.94 -40.12 6.65
C VAL A 77 22.07 -40.76 5.83
N GLY A 78 23.14 -41.23 6.47
CA GLY A 78 24.30 -41.83 5.78
C GLY A 78 25.33 -40.78 5.34
N ARG A 79 26.09 -41.08 4.28
CA ARG A 79 27.07 -40.14 3.69
C ARG A 79 26.32 -39.15 2.80
N LEU A 80 26.45 -37.86 3.11
CA LEU A 80 25.89 -36.77 2.32
C LEU A 80 27.03 -35.86 1.87
N ASP A 81 27.14 -35.66 0.57
CA ASP A 81 28.08 -34.69 0.01
C ASP A 81 27.46 -33.30 0.06
N VAL A 82 28.04 -32.43 0.90
CA VAL A 82 27.59 -31.04 1.05
C VAL A 82 28.47 -30.14 0.18
N PRO A 83 27.94 -29.54 -0.90
CA PRO A 83 28.69 -28.60 -1.74
C PRO A 83 28.73 -27.22 -1.09
N TRP A 84 29.47 -27.11 0.03
CA TRP A 84 29.47 -25.91 0.88
C TRP A 84 29.89 -24.64 0.12
N ALA A 85 30.87 -24.75 -0.79
CA ALA A 85 31.36 -23.60 -1.55
C ALA A 85 30.29 -23.11 -2.55
N GLN A 86 29.54 -24.03 -3.15
CA GLN A 86 28.41 -23.70 -4.05
C GLN A 86 27.25 -23.06 -3.27
N LEU A 87 27.00 -23.52 -2.05
CA LEU A 87 26.00 -22.91 -1.17
C LEU A 87 26.40 -21.50 -0.76
N LEU A 88 27.67 -21.28 -0.39
CA LEU A 88 28.19 -19.96 -0.03
C LEU A 88 28.13 -19.00 -1.22
N TRP A 89 28.52 -19.46 -2.41
CA TRP A 89 28.40 -18.68 -3.64
C TRP A 89 26.95 -18.30 -3.94
N GLY A 90 26.03 -19.26 -3.83
CA GLY A 90 24.60 -19.00 -4.01
C GLY A 90 24.05 -17.98 -3.01
N LEU A 91 24.53 -18.00 -1.76
CA LEU A 91 24.17 -16.99 -0.76
C LEU A 91 24.65 -15.60 -1.15
N VAL A 92 25.89 -15.48 -1.64
CA VAL A 92 26.46 -14.21 -2.12
C VAL A 92 25.67 -13.67 -3.32
N VAL A 93 25.42 -14.50 -4.33
CA VAL A 93 24.64 -14.13 -5.52
C VAL A 93 23.23 -13.68 -5.12
N MET A 94 22.55 -14.43 -4.24
CA MET A 94 21.22 -14.07 -3.73
C MET A 94 21.22 -12.74 -2.98
N ALA A 95 22.24 -12.48 -2.16
CA ALA A 95 22.37 -11.21 -1.43
C ALA A 95 22.56 -10.02 -2.38
N ILE A 96 23.36 -10.19 -3.43
CA ILE A 96 23.56 -9.18 -4.49
C ILE A 96 22.25 -8.95 -5.26
N GLU A 97 21.58 -10.03 -5.68
CA GLU A 97 20.30 -9.97 -6.40
C GLU A 97 19.25 -9.20 -5.59
N LEU A 98 19.07 -9.55 -4.32
CA LEU A 98 18.14 -8.88 -3.42
C LEU A 98 18.48 -7.38 -3.26
N GLN A 99 19.77 -7.06 -3.15
CA GLN A 99 20.22 -5.67 -3.04
C GLN A 99 19.91 -4.89 -4.32
N CYS A 100 20.12 -5.46 -5.51
CA CYS A 100 19.78 -4.83 -6.78
C CYS A 100 18.26 -4.62 -6.93
N LEU A 101 17.43 -5.59 -6.54
CA LEU A 101 15.97 -5.45 -6.56
C LEU A 101 15.49 -4.32 -5.65
N VAL A 102 16.05 -4.21 -4.44
CA VAL A 102 15.76 -3.09 -3.53
C VAL A 102 16.13 -1.75 -4.17
N LEU A 103 17.30 -1.66 -4.82
CA LEU A 103 17.72 -0.42 -5.50
C LEU A 103 16.80 -0.05 -6.66
N ILE A 104 16.30 -1.02 -7.42
CA ILE A 104 15.31 -0.79 -8.48
C ILE A 104 14.00 -0.26 -7.90
N ASN A 105 13.50 -0.86 -6.82
CA ASN A 105 12.27 -0.40 -6.20
C ASN A 105 12.43 1.05 -5.71
N VAL A 106 13.55 1.36 -5.06
CA VAL A 106 13.88 2.71 -4.59
C VAL A 106 13.99 3.70 -5.75
N TRP A 107 14.65 3.32 -6.84
CA TRP A 107 14.73 4.13 -8.05
C TRP A 107 13.34 4.37 -8.67
N ALA A 108 12.52 3.33 -8.80
CA ALA A 108 11.19 3.43 -9.39
C ALA A 108 10.27 4.33 -8.55
N VAL A 109 10.26 4.16 -7.21
CA VAL A 109 9.50 5.03 -6.31
C VAL A 109 9.97 6.47 -6.38
N HIS A 110 11.29 6.69 -6.42
CA HIS A 110 11.85 8.03 -6.58
C HIS A 110 11.41 8.66 -7.91
N GLU A 111 11.54 7.96 -9.03
CA GLU A 111 11.13 8.48 -10.34
C GLU A 111 9.63 8.77 -10.39
N ILE A 112 8.79 7.95 -9.76
CA ILE A 112 7.35 8.23 -9.66
C ILE A 112 7.14 9.49 -8.82
N ALA A 113 7.75 9.62 -7.65
CA ALA A 113 7.57 10.78 -6.79
C ALA A 113 8.08 12.09 -7.41
N VAL A 114 9.15 12.03 -8.22
CA VAL A 114 9.61 13.18 -9.03
C VAL A 114 8.63 13.46 -10.15
N ALA A 115 8.15 12.43 -10.85
CA ALA A 115 7.22 12.58 -11.96
C ALA A 115 5.90 13.21 -11.53
N THR A 116 5.40 12.91 -10.32
CA THR A 116 4.18 13.51 -9.78
C THR A 116 4.40 14.88 -9.12
N GLY A 117 5.63 15.39 -9.07
CA GLY A 117 5.95 16.62 -8.32
C GLY A 117 5.90 16.50 -6.79
N LEU A 118 5.66 15.32 -6.22
CA LEU A 118 5.71 15.09 -4.77
C LEU A 118 7.13 15.32 -4.22
N LEU A 119 8.15 15.02 -5.02
CA LEU A 119 9.57 15.16 -4.69
C LEU A 119 10.24 16.26 -5.52
N GLY A 120 10.62 17.35 -4.86
CA GLY A 120 11.42 18.45 -5.39
C GLY A 120 12.80 18.54 -4.73
N GLU A 121 13.69 19.37 -5.24
CA GLU A 121 15.02 19.57 -4.63
C GLU A 121 14.92 20.14 -3.20
N ALA A 122 13.94 21.01 -2.94
CA ALA A 122 13.75 21.63 -1.63
C ALA A 122 13.29 20.64 -0.54
N ASN A 123 12.39 19.70 -0.88
CA ASN A 123 11.76 18.80 0.09
C ASN A 123 12.37 17.38 0.13
N LYS A 124 13.43 17.14 -0.67
CA LYS A 124 14.04 15.81 -0.84
C LYS A 124 14.48 15.15 0.45
N HIS A 125 15.05 15.93 1.38
CA HIS A 125 15.53 15.38 2.65
C HIS A 125 14.38 14.99 3.58
N GLU A 126 13.31 15.78 3.59
CA GLU A 126 12.14 15.58 4.46
C GLU A 126 11.31 14.37 4.01
N ARG A 127 11.10 14.22 2.69
CA ARG A 127 10.30 13.14 2.10
C ARG A 127 11.09 11.84 1.88
N MET A 128 12.41 11.84 2.09
CA MET A 128 13.25 10.65 1.87
C MET A 128 12.80 9.46 2.72
N GLU A 129 12.52 9.68 4.00
CA GLU A 129 12.21 8.55 4.91
C GLU A 129 10.86 7.92 4.59
N SER A 130 9.84 8.73 4.26
CA SER A 130 8.53 8.21 3.82
C SER A 130 8.63 7.43 2.51
N LEU A 131 9.33 7.98 1.51
CA LEU A 131 9.51 7.30 0.21
C LEU A 131 10.32 6.01 0.33
N LEU A 132 11.31 5.97 1.23
CA LEU A 132 12.04 4.73 1.50
C LEU A 132 11.17 3.68 2.19
N GLN A 133 10.31 4.06 3.14
CA GLN A 133 9.36 3.12 3.76
C GLN A 133 8.42 2.53 2.70
N VAL A 134 7.92 3.36 1.78
CA VAL A 134 7.09 2.92 0.66
C VAL A 134 7.87 1.99 -0.28
N ALA A 135 9.10 2.36 -0.67
CA ALA A 135 9.93 1.56 -1.57
C ALA A 135 10.35 0.20 -0.97
N LEU A 136 10.52 0.14 0.36
CA LEU A 136 10.86 -1.06 1.09
C LEU A 136 9.62 -1.86 1.54
N ASN A 137 8.41 -1.36 1.25
CA ASN A 137 7.14 -1.92 1.68
C ASN A 137 7.09 -2.17 3.21
N GLU A 138 7.61 -1.20 3.97
CA GLU A 138 7.58 -1.23 5.43
C GLU A 138 6.20 -0.80 5.94
N LYS A 139 5.59 -1.63 6.80
CA LYS A 139 4.29 -1.32 7.40
C LYS A 139 4.38 -0.11 8.34
N ALA A 140 3.48 0.86 8.16
CA ALA A 140 3.46 2.11 8.88
C ALA A 140 2.88 1.95 10.30
N ARG A 141 3.67 1.40 11.24
CA ARG A 141 3.27 1.26 12.65
C ARG A 141 3.10 2.60 13.38
N GLY A 142 3.28 3.73 12.70
CA GLY A 142 3.11 5.08 13.25
C GLY A 142 1.70 5.36 13.78
N LEU A 143 0.66 4.70 13.24
CA LEU A 143 -0.73 4.81 13.75
C LEU A 143 -0.83 4.48 15.25
N LEU A 144 -0.03 3.51 15.73
CA LEU A 144 0.00 3.15 17.15
C LEU A 144 0.45 4.30 18.05
N ARG A 145 1.27 5.23 17.54
CA ARG A 145 1.71 6.42 18.30
C ARG A 145 0.56 7.39 18.57
N TYR A 146 -0.47 7.38 17.72
CA TYR A 146 -1.69 8.17 17.88
C TYR A 146 -2.80 7.41 18.62
N GLY A 147 -2.48 6.28 19.25
CA GLY A 147 -3.45 5.44 19.97
C GLY A 147 -4.42 4.67 19.06
N ILE A 148 -4.26 4.76 17.73
CA ILE A 148 -5.11 4.08 16.76
C ILE A 148 -4.56 2.69 16.50
N ASP A 149 -5.30 1.64 16.90
CA ASP A 149 -4.94 0.25 16.65
C ASP A 149 -5.84 -0.40 15.58
N PRO A 150 -5.35 -0.67 14.36
CA PRO A 150 -6.09 -1.37 13.31
C PRO A 150 -6.55 -2.78 13.70
N LEU A 151 -5.91 -3.41 14.69
CA LEU A 151 -6.18 -4.78 15.11
C LEU A 151 -7.20 -4.86 16.25
N LEU A 152 -7.82 -3.73 16.60
CA LEU A 152 -8.89 -3.63 17.59
C LEU A 152 -10.05 -4.60 17.29
N GLY A 153 -10.47 -5.34 18.32
CA GLY A 153 -11.57 -6.32 18.24
C GLY A 153 -11.23 -7.70 17.66
N ILE A 154 -9.95 -7.98 17.34
CA ILE A 154 -9.53 -9.32 16.87
C ILE A 154 -9.10 -10.19 18.05
N ASN A 155 -9.65 -11.40 18.17
CA ASN A 155 -9.20 -12.39 19.16
C ASN A 155 -7.71 -12.71 18.96
N ARG A 156 -6.90 -12.65 20.02
CA ARG A 156 -5.44 -12.88 20.02
C ARG A 156 -5.03 -14.19 19.34
N TRP A 157 -5.86 -15.23 19.44
CA TRP A 157 -5.63 -16.51 18.74
C TRP A 157 -5.79 -16.42 17.23
N LEU A 158 -6.77 -15.64 16.75
CA LEU A 158 -6.98 -15.43 15.32
C LEU A 158 -5.81 -14.64 14.71
N MET A 159 -5.26 -13.66 15.44
CA MET A 159 -4.02 -12.96 15.04
C MET A 159 -2.82 -13.90 14.92
N LEU A 160 -2.66 -14.83 15.87
CA LEU A 160 -1.58 -15.80 15.85
C LEU A 160 -1.70 -16.74 14.64
N VAL A 161 -2.90 -17.26 14.37
CA VAL A 161 -3.17 -18.12 13.19
C VAL A 161 -3.01 -17.35 11.88
N TYR A 162 -3.50 -16.10 11.79
CA TYR A 162 -3.36 -15.27 10.60
C TYR A 162 -1.90 -14.92 10.30
N THR A 163 -1.13 -14.55 11.33
CA THR A 163 0.32 -14.28 11.21
C THR A 163 1.09 -15.54 10.84
N LEU A 164 0.70 -16.69 11.40
CA LEU A 164 1.28 -17.99 11.07
C LEU A 164 0.97 -18.35 9.61
N LEU A 165 -0.27 -18.22 9.15
CA LEU A 165 -0.69 -18.49 7.77
C LEU A 165 -0.02 -17.55 6.75
N LEU A 166 0.12 -16.26 7.07
CA LEU A 166 0.84 -15.29 6.23
C LEU A 166 2.33 -15.65 6.09
N ARG A 167 3.00 -16.02 7.19
CA ARG A 167 4.39 -16.52 7.16
C ARG A 167 4.49 -17.87 6.44
N LEU A 168 3.49 -18.73 6.60
CA LEU A 168 3.44 -20.05 5.99
C LEU A 168 3.21 -19.97 4.48
N LYS A 169 2.45 -18.97 3.98
CA LYS A 169 2.23 -18.73 2.54
C LYS A 169 3.54 -18.50 1.78
N GLY A 170 4.49 -17.80 2.39
CA GLY A 170 5.84 -17.61 1.83
C GLY A 170 6.70 -18.88 1.86
N PHE A 171 6.58 -19.69 2.91
CA PHE A 171 7.33 -20.95 3.06
C PHE A 171 6.77 -22.08 2.17
N LEU A 172 5.44 -22.19 2.10
CA LEU A 172 4.71 -23.17 1.29
C LEU A 172 4.91 -22.93 -0.20
N GLY A 173 4.97 -21.67 -0.68
CA GLY A 173 5.20 -21.40 -2.10
C GLY A 173 6.47 -22.07 -2.64
N LYS A 174 7.57 -22.01 -1.88
CA LYS A 174 8.86 -22.60 -2.27
C LYS A 174 8.87 -24.14 -2.18
N LYS A 175 8.22 -24.71 -1.17
CA LYS A 175 8.18 -26.18 -0.96
C LYS A 175 7.13 -26.87 -1.84
N PHE A 176 5.96 -26.26 -2.00
CA PHE A 176 4.89 -26.73 -2.87
C PHE A 176 5.34 -26.74 -4.33
N LEU A 177 6.02 -25.67 -4.77
CA LEU A 177 6.60 -25.63 -6.11
C LEU A 177 7.66 -26.72 -6.32
N GLN A 178 8.59 -26.90 -5.37
CA GLN A 178 9.56 -27.99 -5.42
C GLN A 178 8.89 -29.37 -5.44
N TYR A 179 7.75 -29.52 -4.76
CA TYR A 179 6.99 -30.77 -4.69
C TYR A 179 6.23 -31.05 -5.99
N VAL A 180 5.49 -30.08 -6.52
CA VAL A 180 4.73 -30.20 -7.78
C VAL A 180 5.65 -30.48 -8.96
N VAL A 181 6.80 -29.79 -9.04
CA VAL A 181 7.77 -30.00 -10.12
C VAL A 181 8.46 -31.37 -10.00
N ARG A 182 8.74 -31.85 -8.78
CA ARG A 182 9.26 -33.21 -8.56
C ARG A 182 8.25 -34.30 -8.91
N GLN A 183 6.96 -34.05 -8.69
CA GLN A 183 5.88 -35.01 -8.92
C GLN A 183 5.49 -35.11 -10.40
N LEU A 184 5.54 -33.99 -11.14
CA LEU A 184 5.16 -33.95 -12.56
C LEU A 184 6.24 -34.44 -13.53
N LEU A 185 7.54 -34.40 -13.16
CA LEU A 185 8.64 -34.64 -14.10
C LEU A 185 9.38 -35.98 -13.98
N GLY A 186 9.07 -36.83 -12.98
CA GLY A 186 9.61 -38.20 -12.90
C GLY A 186 11.14 -38.30 -12.73
N ARG A 187 11.66 -39.52 -12.45
CA ARG A 187 13.04 -39.81 -11.95
C ARG A 187 14.21 -39.53 -12.91
N LEU A 188 13.99 -39.15 -14.16
CA LEU A 188 15.05 -39.05 -15.18
C LEU A 188 15.06 -37.62 -15.73
N ALA A 189 16.20 -36.91 -15.59
CA ALA A 189 16.43 -35.50 -15.96
C ALA A 189 16.01 -34.40 -14.95
N ILE A 190 15.73 -34.75 -13.69
CA ILE A 190 15.20 -33.84 -12.66
C ILE A 190 16.05 -32.57 -12.44
N ARG A 191 17.38 -32.64 -12.30
CA ARG A 191 18.16 -31.49 -11.81
C ARG A 191 18.26 -30.35 -12.84
N GLN A 192 18.69 -30.66 -14.06
CA GLN A 192 18.88 -29.66 -15.12
C GLN A 192 17.55 -29.08 -15.62
N VAL A 193 16.50 -29.90 -15.68
CA VAL A 193 15.15 -29.43 -16.07
C VAL A 193 14.52 -28.58 -14.96
N LEU A 194 14.72 -28.92 -13.68
CA LEU A 194 14.32 -28.04 -12.57
C LEU A 194 15.08 -26.72 -12.56
N ASP A 195 16.36 -26.73 -12.89
CA ASP A 195 17.18 -25.52 -12.99
C ASP A 195 16.70 -24.63 -14.16
N PHE A 196 16.30 -25.24 -15.28
CA PHE A 196 15.79 -24.54 -16.46
C PHE A 196 14.36 -24.00 -16.30
N ILE A 197 13.47 -24.74 -15.62
CA ILE A 197 12.10 -24.28 -15.30
C ILE A 197 12.13 -23.27 -14.14
N GLY A 198 13.08 -23.43 -13.22
CA GLY A 198 13.28 -22.52 -12.10
C GLY A 198 13.52 -21.08 -12.56
N MET A 199 14.32 -20.88 -13.62
CA MET A 199 14.70 -19.56 -14.09
C MET A 199 13.51 -18.69 -14.59
N PRO A 200 12.64 -19.15 -15.52
CA PRO A 200 11.44 -18.40 -15.91
C PRO A 200 10.50 -18.12 -14.75
N LEU A 201 10.38 -19.07 -13.81
CA LEU A 201 9.50 -18.89 -12.67
C LEU A 201 10.04 -17.87 -11.67
N TYR A 202 11.34 -17.89 -11.39
CA TYR A 202 12.01 -16.87 -10.57
C TYR A 202 11.89 -15.49 -11.22
N MET A 203 12.07 -15.42 -12.54
CA MET A 203 11.85 -14.20 -13.33
C MET A 203 10.43 -13.66 -13.15
N LEU A 204 9.41 -14.51 -13.28
CA LEU A 204 8.01 -14.13 -13.10
C LEU A 204 7.71 -13.66 -11.68
N ILE A 205 8.25 -14.34 -10.66
CA ILE A 205 8.07 -13.95 -9.25
C ILE A 205 8.70 -12.59 -8.97
N ASN A 206 9.93 -12.35 -9.41
CA ASN A 206 10.61 -11.07 -9.21
C ASN A 206 9.91 -9.94 -9.98
N ALA A 207 9.52 -10.18 -11.23
CA ALA A 207 8.74 -9.23 -12.03
C ALA A 207 7.40 -8.88 -11.37
N TYR A 208 6.66 -9.89 -10.89
CA TYR A 208 5.40 -9.69 -10.18
C TYR A 208 5.58 -8.95 -8.85
N ALA A 209 6.62 -9.29 -8.07
CA ALA A 209 6.92 -8.62 -6.82
C ALA A 209 7.25 -7.14 -7.04
N THR A 210 8.09 -6.82 -8.03
CA THR A 210 8.38 -5.43 -8.41
C THR A 210 7.13 -4.71 -8.94
N HIS A 211 6.32 -5.37 -9.76
CA HIS A 211 5.04 -4.81 -10.22
C HIS A 211 4.12 -4.44 -9.04
N ALA A 212 3.97 -5.35 -8.07
CA ALA A 212 3.15 -5.14 -6.88
C ALA A 212 3.67 -3.97 -6.02
N ILE A 213 4.99 -3.92 -5.77
CA ILE A 213 5.61 -2.83 -4.99
C ILE A 213 5.43 -1.48 -5.70
N ILE A 214 5.64 -1.42 -7.01
CA ILE A 214 5.48 -0.17 -7.77
C ILE A 214 4.01 0.27 -7.81
N ARG A 215 3.06 -0.67 -7.96
CA ARG A 215 1.63 -0.37 -7.89
C ARG A 215 1.25 0.21 -6.52
N GLU A 216 1.71 -0.42 -5.44
CA GLU A 216 1.48 0.03 -4.07
C GLU A 216 2.11 1.42 -3.84
N ALA A 217 3.33 1.62 -4.32
CA ALA A 217 4.02 2.89 -4.19
C ALA A 217 3.30 4.02 -4.94
N LYS A 218 2.79 3.74 -6.13
CA LYS A 218 1.98 4.70 -6.89
C LYS A 218 0.74 5.12 -6.11
N VAL A 219 0.00 4.17 -5.53
CA VAL A 219 -1.17 4.47 -4.69
C VAL A 219 -0.78 5.27 -3.44
N ASN A 220 0.36 4.96 -2.82
CA ASN A 220 0.89 5.73 -1.68
C ASN A 220 1.29 7.17 -2.04
N ILE A 221 1.85 7.38 -3.23
CA ILE A 221 2.26 8.72 -3.69
C ILE A 221 1.03 9.56 -4.03
N ILE A 222 0.10 9.02 -4.84
CA ILE A 222 -1.14 9.70 -5.21
C ILE A 222 -1.99 9.99 -3.97
N GLY A 223 -2.10 9.02 -3.06
CA GLY A 223 -2.85 9.20 -1.82
C GLY A 223 -2.26 10.29 -0.91
N GLN A 224 -0.94 10.45 -0.86
CA GLN A 224 -0.32 11.58 -0.14
C GLN A 224 -0.67 12.93 -0.75
N GLN A 225 -0.71 13.03 -2.08
CA GLN A 225 -1.13 14.25 -2.76
C GLN A 225 -2.60 14.56 -2.48
N LEU A 226 -3.47 13.56 -2.56
CA LEU A 226 -4.87 13.71 -2.19
C LEU A 226 -5.02 14.21 -0.75
N ILE A 227 -4.29 13.61 0.20
CA ILE A 227 -4.35 14.03 1.60
C ILE A 227 -3.88 15.47 1.77
N ALA A 228 -2.84 15.91 1.06
CA ALA A 228 -2.40 17.31 1.09
C ALA A 228 -3.50 18.27 0.60
N HIS A 229 -4.18 17.95 -0.51
CA HIS A 229 -5.31 18.74 -1.00
C HIS A 229 -6.50 18.74 -0.04
N VAL A 230 -6.75 17.62 0.64
CA VAL A 230 -7.80 17.53 1.67
C VAL A 230 -7.43 18.40 2.86
N ASP A 231 -6.18 18.35 3.32
CA ASP A 231 -5.67 19.11 4.47
C ASP A 231 -5.86 20.63 4.28
N GLU A 232 -5.56 21.15 3.09
CA GLU A 232 -5.77 22.55 2.72
C GLU A 232 -7.25 22.96 2.68
N ARG A 233 -8.16 22.02 2.48
CA ARG A 233 -9.61 22.24 2.38
C ARG A 233 -10.38 21.77 3.61
N LEU A 234 -9.68 21.34 4.66
CA LEU A 234 -10.34 20.91 5.89
C LEU A 234 -11.16 22.08 6.47
N PRO A 235 -12.40 21.83 6.92
CA PRO A 235 -13.19 22.87 7.55
C PRO A 235 -12.45 23.47 8.75
N PRO A 236 -12.61 24.78 9.06
CA PRO A 236 -12.01 25.40 10.22
C PRO A 236 -12.34 24.67 11.53
N ALA A 237 -11.43 24.71 12.50
CA ALA A 237 -11.61 24.07 13.82
C ALA A 237 -12.94 24.46 14.50
N ALA A 238 -13.45 25.67 14.24
CA ALA A 238 -14.75 26.13 14.70
C ALA A 238 -15.93 25.19 14.34
N VAL A 239 -15.86 24.47 13.22
CA VAL A 239 -16.87 23.46 12.83
C VAL A 239 -16.83 22.26 13.79
N VAL A 240 -15.63 21.83 14.18
CA VAL A 240 -15.43 20.72 15.12
C VAL A 240 -15.83 21.13 16.53
N ASP A 241 -15.45 22.34 16.93
CA ASP A 241 -15.73 22.89 18.27
C ASP A 241 -17.20 23.30 18.45
N SER A 242 -17.97 23.41 17.36
CA SER A 242 -19.41 23.73 17.39
C SER A 242 -20.28 22.66 18.06
N TRP A 243 -19.76 21.43 18.20
CA TRP A 243 -20.49 20.30 18.74
C TRP A 243 -19.84 19.76 20.03
N PRO A 244 -20.63 19.44 21.07
CA PRO A 244 -20.11 18.77 22.25
C PRO A 244 -19.45 17.43 21.87
N ASP A 245 -18.14 17.31 22.13
CA ASP A 245 -17.32 16.15 21.77
C ASP A 245 -17.13 15.94 20.24
N GLY A 246 -17.06 17.03 19.45
CA GLY A 246 -16.75 16.97 18.02
C GLY A 246 -15.36 16.39 17.72
N GLN A 247 -14.36 16.75 18.52
CA GLN A 247 -13.00 16.17 18.43
C GLN A 247 -13.01 14.65 18.68
N GLY A 248 -13.76 14.19 19.69
CA GLY A 248 -13.93 12.76 19.97
C GLY A 248 -14.63 12.02 18.83
N LEU A 249 -15.61 12.66 18.16
CA LEU A 249 -16.29 12.06 17.02
C LEU A 249 -15.35 11.88 15.81
N ILE A 250 -14.48 12.84 15.54
CA ILE A 250 -13.45 12.72 14.50
C ILE A 250 -12.46 11.61 14.85
N TYR A 251 -11.99 11.57 16.11
CA TYR A 251 -11.09 10.52 16.58
C TYR A 251 -11.71 9.12 16.44
N ASP A 252 -12.96 8.94 16.89
CA ASP A 252 -13.71 7.69 16.76
C ASP A 252 -13.89 7.31 15.28
N THR A 253 -14.03 8.29 14.38
CA THR A 253 -14.11 8.08 12.92
C THR A 253 -12.79 7.55 12.35
N LEU A 254 -11.64 8.15 12.72
CA LEU A 254 -10.33 7.65 12.32
C LEU A 254 -10.08 6.23 12.87
N GLN A 255 -10.53 5.96 14.10
CA GLN A 255 -10.46 4.65 14.70
C GLN A 255 -11.33 3.62 13.95
N LEU A 256 -12.51 4.02 13.46
CA LEU A 256 -13.39 3.16 12.65
C LEU A 256 -12.75 2.82 11.31
N VAL A 257 -12.12 3.80 10.66
CA VAL A 257 -11.35 3.58 9.42
C VAL A 257 -10.25 2.54 9.65
N ALA A 258 -9.43 2.74 10.68
CA ALA A 258 -8.32 1.84 10.99
C ALA A 258 -8.81 0.41 11.32
N ALA A 259 -9.86 0.29 12.14
CA ALA A 259 -10.44 -0.99 12.53
C ALA A 259 -11.13 -1.71 11.36
N SER A 260 -11.66 -0.96 10.38
CA SER A 260 -12.28 -1.53 9.18
C SER A 260 -11.24 -2.11 8.22
N LYS A 261 -10.07 -1.46 8.10
CA LYS A 261 -8.97 -1.93 7.25
C LYS A 261 -8.15 -3.06 7.84
N ARG A 262 -7.91 -3.03 9.16
CA ARG A 262 -7.05 -4.01 9.85
C ARG A 262 -5.63 -4.13 9.28
N ASP A 263 -5.12 -3.05 8.68
CA ASP A 263 -3.74 -2.96 8.23
C ASP A 263 -3.14 -1.58 8.51
N PHE A 264 -1.83 -1.55 8.67
CA PHE A 264 -1.01 -0.36 8.87
C PHE A 264 -0.54 0.17 7.50
N HIS A 265 -1.48 0.65 6.70
CA HIS A 265 -1.18 1.23 5.40
C HIS A 265 -0.73 2.70 5.56
N PHE A 266 0.28 3.10 4.79
CA PHE A 266 0.99 4.36 5.00
C PHE A 266 0.08 5.58 4.79
N ASN A 267 -0.78 5.57 3.77
CA ASN A 267 -1.73 6.67 3.55
C ASN A 267 -2.72 6.88 4.71
N HIS A 268 -3.15 5.83 5.42
CA HIS A 268 -4.02 5.98 6.59
C HIS A 268 -3.29 6.65 7.75
N TYR A 269 -2.00 6.34 7.92
CA TYR A 269 -1.16 7.03 8.89
C TYR A 269 -1.03 8.52 8.55
N ILE A 270 -0.78 8.87 7.29
CA ILE A 270 -0.66 10.27 6.86
C ILE A 270 -1.98 11.01 7.01
N LEU A 271 -3.12 10.41 6.65
CA LEU A 271 -4.44 11.00 6.86
C LEU A 271 -4.72 11.23 8.34
N ALA A 272 -4.51 10.23 9.19
CA ALA A 272 -4.73 10.37 10.62
C ALA A 272 -3.82 11.44 11.23
N LYS A 273 -2.55 11.51 10.80
CA LYS A 273 -1.61 12.55 11.21
C LYS A 273 -2.13 13.94 10.84
N ALA A 274 -2.49 14.17 9.58
CA ALA A 274 -2.99 15.46 9.10
C ALA A 274 -4.21 15.92 9.90
N VAL A 275 -5.18 15.04 10.12
CA VAL A 275 -6.41 15.36 10.86
C VAL A 275 -6.14 15.59 12.35
N ILE A 276 -5.31 14.75 13.00
CA ILE A 276 -5.00 14.89 14.43
C ILE A 276 -4.20 16.15 14.71
N GLU A 277 -3.19 16.44 13.89
CA GLU A 277 -2.36 17.64 14.05
C GLU A 277 -3.12 18.90 13.63
N GLY A 278 -3.91 18.85 12.55
CA GLY A 278 -4.68 19.99 12.04
C GLY A 278 -5.81 20.45 12.98
N TYR A 279 -6.42 19.53 13.73
CA TYR A 279 -7.45 19.86 14.73
C TYR A 279 -6.96 19.77 16.18
N GLU A 280 -5.65 19.59 16.40
CA GLU A 280 -5.04 19.43 17.74
C GLU A 280 -5.77 18.40 18.62
N LEU A 281 -6.17 17.26 18.04
CA LEU A 281 -7.02 16.28 18.72
C LEU A 281 -6.30 15.68 19.93
N ALA A 282 -6.98 15.66 21.08
CA ALA A 282 -6.49 14.98 22.27
C ALA A 282 -6.43 13.46 22.04
N ILE A 283 -5.21 12.90 22.02
CA ILE A 283 -4.98 11.47 21.84
C ILE A 283 -5.51 10.73 23.07
N THR A 284 -6.69 10.13 22.92
CA THR A 284 -7.29 9.29 23.95
C THR A 284 -7.25 7.84 23.45
N PRO A 285 -6.25 7.04 23.84
CA PRO A 285 -6.17 5.65 23.38
C PRO A 285 -7.38 4.87 23.89
N ARG A 286 -8.36 4.64 23.00
CA ARG A 286 -9.57 3.89 23.30
C ARG A 286 -9.42 2.44 22.84
N THR A 287 -9.76 1.52 23.73
CA THR A 287 -9.67 0.07 23.46
C THR A 287 -10.86 -0.46 22.68
N GLU A 288 -11.94 0.32 22.52
CA GLU A 288 -13.12 -0.04 21.74
C GLU A 288 -13.77 1.20 21.14
N LEU A 289 -14.42 1.03 19.98
CA LEU A 289 -15.28 2.08 19.43
C LEU A 289 -16.53 2.21 20.31
N PRO A 290 -16.94 3.45 20.68
CA PRO A 290 -18.14 3.65 21.47
C PRO A 290 -19.38 3.07 20.79
N ALA A 291 -20.22 2.37 21.55
CA ALA A 291 -21.45 1.76 21.03
C ALA A 291 -22.44 2.80 20.47
N ASP A 292 -22.32 4.05 20.91
CA ASP A 292 -23.13 5.20 20.51
C ASP A 292 -22.53 6.00 19.35
N TYR A 293 -21.43 5.54 18.72
CA TYR A 293 -20.80 6.23 17.59
C TYR A 293 -21.79 6.56 16.45
N VAL A 294 -22.54 5.55 15.98
CA VAL A 294 -23.52 5.73 14.87
C VAL A 294 -24.63 6.72 15.25
N PRO A 295 -25.27 6.60 16.43
CA PRO A 295 -26.18 7.64 16.94
C PRO A 295 -25.56 9.05 17.01
N ARG A 296 -24.34 9.19 17.53
CA ARG A 296 -23.63 10.48 17.64
C ARG A 296 -23.36 11.08 16.26
N LEU A 297 -22.90 10.28 15.31
CA LEU A 297 -22.65 10.71 13.94
C LEU A 297 -23.94 11.17 13.24
N ARG A 298 -25.07 10.50 13.50
CA ARG A 298 -26.38 10.91 12.96
C ARG A 298 -26.86 12.24 13.55
N ALA A 299 -26.62 12.46 14.84
CA ALA A 299 -27.05 13.66 15.56
C ALA A 299 -26.13 14.88 15.34
N ALA A 300 -24.93 14.67 14.82
CA ALA A 300 -23.95 15.72 14.58
C ALA A 300 -24.46 16.77 13.56
N PRO A 301 -23.98 18.03 13.65
CA PRO A 301 -24.26 19.06 12.67
C PRO A 301 -23.89 18.61 11.26
N GLU A 302 -24.62 19.08 10.26
CA GLU A 302 -24.47 18.59 8.89
C GLU A 302 -23.02 18.68 8.37
N GLN A 303 -22.32 19.78 8.64
CA GLN A 303 -20.92 19.96 8.23
C GLN A 303 -19.97 18.96 8.91
N LEU A 304 -20.11 18.74 10.22
CA LEU A 304 -19.29 17.77 10.95
C LEU A 304 -19.57 16.33 10.50
N ARG A 305 -20.84 16.01 10.22
CA ARG A 305 -21.25 14.73 9.67
C ARG A 305 -20.67 14.49 8.27
N ARG A 306 -20.73 15.49 7.37
CA ARG A 306 -20.12 15.43 6.04
C ARG A 306 -18.61 15.23 6.11
N LEU A 307 -17.92 15.92 7.03
CA LEU A 307 -16.49 15.72 7.29
C LEU A 307 -16.19 14.27 7.73
N CYS A 308 -16.93 13.73 8.70
CA CYS A 308 -16.73 12.36 9.17
C CYS A 308 -16.99 11.33 8.06
N VAL A 309 -18.02 11.54 7.24
CA VAL A 309 -18.33 10.70 6.08
C VAL A 309 -17.21 10.78 5.04
N LEU A 310 -16.68 11.96 4.76
CA LEU A 310 -15.53 12.14 3.87
C LEU A 310 -14.31 11.37 4.40
N LEU A 311 -13.97 11.50 5.68
CA LEU A 311 -12.86 10.77 6.30
C LEU A 311 -13.04 9.24 6.20
N LEU A 312 -14.27 8.74 6.34
CA LEU A 312 -14.59 7.32 6.13
C LEU A 312 -14.35 6.89 4.69
N ILE A 313 -14.86 7.66 3.73
CA ILE A 313 -14.70 7.36 2.30
C ILE A 313 -13.22 7.41 1.90
N LEU A 314 -12.50 8.46 2.31
CA LEU A 314 -11.04 8.55 2.13
C LEU A 314 -10.34 7.34 2.73
N GLY A 315 -10.73 6.94 3.95
CA GLY A 315 -10.26 5.72 4.60
C GLY A 315 -10.45 4.46 3.76
N PHE A 316 -11.58 4.33 3.05
CA PHE A 316 -11.86 3.17 2.20
C PHE A 316 -11.11 3.20 0.85
N ILE A 317 -10.86 4.38 0.28
CA ILE A 317 -10.25 4.48 -1.05
C ILE A 317 -8.72 4.55 -1.01
N LEU A 318 -8.10 5.04 0.06
CA LEU A 318 -6.67 5.40 0.12
C LEU A 318 -5.65 4.26 -0.07
N ASP A 319 -6.06 2.99 -0.04
CA ASP A 319 -5.21 1.84 -0.43
C ASP A 319 -5.49 1.31 -1.83
N GLY A 320 -6.40 1.94 -2.57
CA GLY A 320 -6.82 1.50 -3.89
C GLY A 320 -7.57 0.16 -3.92
N GLN A 321 -8.17 -0.27 -2.80
CA GLN A 321 -9.00 -1.49 -2.75
C GLN A 321 -10.24 -1.31 -1.89
N PHE A 322 -11.43 -1.55 -2.48
CA PHE A 322 -12.68 -1.54 -1.73
C PHE A 322 -13.14 -2.97 -1.37
N THR A 323 -12.89 -3.35 -0.13
CA THR A 323 -13.04 -4.73 0.37
C THR A 323 -14.46 -5.04 0.86
N ARG A 324 -14.77 -6.34 1.04
CA ARG A 324 -16.09 -6.79 1.54
C ARG A 324 -16.49 -6.20 2.91
N PRO A 325 -15.59 -6.14 3.92
CA PRO A 325 -15.90 -5.50 5.19
C PRO A 325 -16.32 -4.03 5.04
N GLU A 326 -15.66 -3.28 4.16
CA GLU A 326 -15.92 -1.85 3.94
C GLU A 326 -17.22 -1.62 3.19
N ARG A 327 -17.51 -2.46 2.19
CA ARG A 327 -18.82 -2.48 1.51
C ARG A 327 -19.95 -2.71 2.50
N ARG A 328 -19.75 -3.61 3.48
CA ARG A 328 -20.73 -3.84 4.55
C ARG A 328 -20.89 -2.62 5.43
N ARG A 329 -19.79 -1.98 5.85
CA ARG A 329 -19.82 -0.74 6.65
C ARG A 329 -20.54 0.40 5.93
N LEU A 330 -20.30 0.57 4.64
CA LEU A 330 -20.99 1.59 3.85
C LEU A 330 -22.50 1.33 3.81
N ARG A 331 -22.95 0.07 3.65
CA ARG A 331 -24.37 -0.28 3.73
C ARG A 331 -24.96 0.04 5.10
N GLU A 332 -24.25 -0.27 6.19
CA GLU A 332 -24.68 0.07 7.55
C GLU A 332 -24.88 1.60 7.71
N LEU A 333 -24.03 2.43 7.09
CA LEU A 333 -24.17 3.89 7.11
C LEU A 333 -25.34 4.39 6.24
N GLN A 334 -25.60 3.74 5.10
CA GLN A 334 -26.74 4.04 4.23
C GLN A 334 -28.07 3.67 4.88
N GLU A 335 -28.17 2.46 5.44
CA GLU A 335 -29.34 1.99 6.19
C GLU A 335 -29.62 2.90 7.40
N ALA A 336 -28.56 3.48 7.97
CA ALA A 336 -28.67 4.45 9.04
C ALA A 336 -29.06 5.88 8.58
N GLY A 337 -29.19 6.14 7.27
CA GLY A 337 -29.49 7.47 6.73
C GLY A 337 -28.39 8.50 6.95
N ILE A 338 -27.13 8.06 7.12
CA ILE A 338 -25.98 8.93 7.41
C ILE A 338 -25.27 9.35 6.12
N SER A 339 -25.28 8.51 5.09
CA SER A 339 -24.63 8.77 3.80
C SER A 339 -25.53 8.34 2.65
N GLU A 340 -25.58 9.17 1.61
CA GLU A 340 -26.26 8.87 0.34
C GLU A 340 -25.31 8.21 -0.68
N VAL A 341 -24.02 8.15 -0.35
CA VAL A 341 -22.97 7.63 -1.24
C VAL A 341 -23.16 6.14 -1.47
N THR A 342 -23.18 5.75 -2.74
CA THR A 342 -23.36 4.38 -3.19
C THR A 342 -22.05 3.59 -3.23
N ILE A 343 -22.15 2.26 -3.14
CA ILE A 343 -21.01 1.35 -3.36
C ILE A 343 -20.36 1.61 -4.72
N ALA A 344 -21.17 1.83 -5.77
CA ALA A 344 -20.68 2.08 -7.12
C ALA A 344 -19.89 3.39 -7.23
N GLU A 345 -20.26 4.43 -6.46
CA GLU A 345 -19.49 5.67 -6.38
C GLU A 345 -18.13 5.45 -5.72
N VAL A 346 -18.10 4.77 -4.58
CA VAL A 346 -16.83 4.46 -3.90
C VAL A 346 -15.92 3.59 -4.77
N GLU A 347 -16.47 2.63 -5.52
CA GLU A 347 -15.70 1.84 -6.48
C GLU A 347 -15.13 2.68 -7.62
N ARG A 348 -15.90 3.63 -8.15
CA ARG A 348 -15.43 4.58 -9.17
C ARG A 348 -14.31 5.46 -8.63
N TRP A 349 -14.44 6.02 -7.43
CA TRP A 349 -13.39 6.83 -6.80
C TRP A 349 -12.14 6.01 -6.49
N CYS A 350 -12.30 4.75 -6.07
CA CYS A 350 -11.17 3.84 -5.88
C CYS A 350 -10.42 3.58 -7.20
N GLN A 351 -11.15 3.37 -8.29
CA GLN A 351 -10.56 3.23 -9.63
C GLN A 351 -9.92 4.53 -10.13
N ALA A 352 -10.53 5.69 -9.86
CA ALA A 352 -9.97 7.00 -10.17
C ALA A 352 -8.63 7.22 -9.45
N LEU A 353 -8.57 6.94 -8.14
CA LEU A 353 -7.32 7.03 -7.38
C LEU A 353 -6.22 6.11 -7.95
N VAL A 354 -6.57 4.86 -8.27
CA VAL A 354 -5.61 3.89 -8.82
C VAL A 354 -5.16 4.25 -10.23
N SER A 355 -6.03 4.89 -11.03
CA SER A 355 -5.71 5.33 -12.39
C SER A 355 -4.94 6.65 -12.42
N GLY A 356 -5.05 7.47 -11.37
CA GLY A 356 -4.50 8.82 -11.31
C GLY A 356 -5.50 9.92 -11.72
N GLU A 357 -6.76 9.56 -11.92
CA GLU A 357 -7.83 10.51 -12.25
C GLU A 357 -8.22 11.32 -10.99
N GLY A 358 -8.59 12.59 -11.19
CA GLY A 358 -8.99 13.50 -10.09
C GLY A 358 -10.20 13.00 -9.29
N LEU A 359 -10.30 13.45 -8.04
CA LEU A 359 -11.38 13.11 -7.11
C LEU A 359 -12.26 14.31 -6.75
N ASP A 360 -12.33 15.29 -7.65
CA ASP A 360 -13.00 16.59 -7.42
C ASP A 360 -14.45 16.42 -7.03
N VAL A 361 -15.17 15.52 -7.72
CA VAL A 361 -16.58 15.20 -7.43
C VAL A 361 -16.78 14.73 -5.98
N LEU A 362 -15.80 14.00 -5.41
CA LEU A 362 -15.85 13.57 -4.01
C LEU A 362 -15.63 14.76 -3.07
N LEU A 363 -14.59 15.56 -3.33
CA LEU A 363 -14.18 16.66 -2.47
C LEU A 363 -15.23 17.78 -2.49
N ASP A 364 -15.66 18.22 -3.65
CA ASP A 364 -16.62 19.31 -3.83
C ASP A 364 -18.01 18.94 -3.27
N GLY A 365 -18.38 17.66 -3.33
CA GLY A 365 -19.64 17.18 -2.74
C GLY A 365 -19.68 17.16 -1.21
N HIS A 366 -18.52 17.14 -0.54
CA HIS A 366 -18.44 16.99 0.92
C HIS A 366 -17.82 18.20 1.64
N LEU A 367 -16.99 18.99 0.97
CA LEU A 367 -16.28 20.14 1.54
C LEU A 367 -16.84 21.49 1.09
N ASP A 368 -17.55 21.57 -0.04
CA ASP A 368 -18.14 22.83 -0.50
C ASP A 368 -19.57 23.01 0.07
N PRO A 369 -19.85 24.08 0.84
CA PRO A 369 -21.19 24.35 1.34
C PRO A 369 -22.19 24.78 0.25
N SER A 370 -21.72 25.12 -0.96
CA SER A 370 -22.58 25.59 -2.06
C SER A 370 -23.22 24.46 -2.88
N THR A 371 -22.71 23.23 -2.79
CA THR A 371 -23.25 22.04 -3.46
C THR A 371 -24.30 21.37 -2.56
N THR A 372 -25.47 22.00 -2.44
CA THR A 372 -26.68 21.24 -2.13
C THR A 372 -27.05 20.46 -3.39
N SER A 373 -27.04 19.13 -3.28
CA SER A 373 -27.47 18.24 -4.37
C SER A 373 -28.85 18.70 -4.90
N PRO A 374 -29.01 18.95 -6.21
CA PRO A 374 -30.31 19.29 -6.80
C PRO A 374 -31.29 18.10 -6.83
N ALA A 375 -30.93 16.94 -6.25
CA ALA A 375 -31.76 15.74 -6.29
C ALA A 375 -32.93 15.73 -5.28
N GLY A 376 -33.05 16.72 -4.39
CA GLY A 376 -34.08 16.76 -3.35
C GLY A 376 -35.38 17.49 -3.70
N ASP A 377 -35.39 18.40 -4.68
CA ASP A 377 -36.51 19.34 -4.87
C ASP A 377 -37.47 18.96 -6.02
N ALA A 378 -37.20 17.91 -6.79
CA ALA A 378 -38.10 17.45 -7.84
C ALA A 378 -39.30 16.61 -7.33
N ALA A 379 -39.36 16.30 -6.02
CA ALA A 379 -40.38 15.39 -5.46
C ALA A 379 -41.41 16.06 -4.54
N ARG A 380 -41.42 17.39 -4.40
CA ARG A 380 -42.39 18.12 -3.53
C ARG A 380 -43.23 19.17 -4.24
N GLY A 381 -43.51 18.95 -5.53
CA GLY A 381 -44.46 19.73 -6.31
C GLY A 381 -45.74 18.95 -6.63
N VAL A 382 -46.47 18.46 -5.62
CA VAL A 382 -47.87 18.07 -5.80
C VAL A 382 -48.72 18.95 -4.90
N THR A 383 -49.28 19.99 -5.51
CA THR A 383 -50.32 20.84 -4.94
C THR A 383 -51.61 20.04 -4.71
N PRO A 384 -52.32 20.23 -3.59
CA PRO A 384 -53.71 19.82 -3.47
C PRO A 384 -54.64 20.94 -3.97
N GLY A 385 -55.60 20.61 -4.84
CA GLY A 385 -56.85 21.36 -4.99
C GLY A 385 -57.14 21.93 -6.38
N ALA A 386 -57.99 21.22 -7.13
CA ALA A 386 -59.25 21.72 -7.70
C ALA A 386 -60.10 20.53 -8.14
#